data_AF-V5H3A7-F1
#
_entry.id   AF-V5H3A7-F1
#
_cell.length_a   1.000
_cell.length_b   1.000
_cell.length_c   1.000
_cell.angle_alpha   90.00
_cell.angle_beta   90.00
_cell.angle_gamma   90.00
#
_symmetry.space_group_name_H-M   'P 1'
#
loop_
_entity.id
_entity.type
_entity.pdbx_description
1 polymer ?
#
loop_
_entity_poly.entity_id
_entity_poly.type
_entity_poly.pdbx_seq_one_letter_code
_entity_poly.pdbx_strand_id
1 'polypeptide(L)'
;MDTLAQACVIYCLCGYLVCSVGKRTKCEPCMRDVHAVWNRYLEAYLLFERELEKGSLKRPSCRMLLTLGNVEGKIASALKAEDLCGDMMWNLLDALEECAIVRWGVTTARVFTAYLFLYYVILHLHFSA
;
A
#
# COMPACT_ATOMS: atom_id res chain seq x y z
N MET A 1 -10.91 16.46 4.19
CA MET A 1 -9.61 15.99 4.74
C MET A 1 -8.52 16.45 3.80
N ASP A 2 -7.40 16.91 4.34
CA ASP A 2 -6.31 17.55 3.61
C ASP A 2 -5.66 16.55 2.63
N THR A 3 -5.74 16.82 1.33
CA THR A 3 -5.30 15.90 0.26
C THR A 3 -3.81 15.59 0.33
N LEU A 4 -3.01 16.52 0.86
CA LEU A 4 -1.58 16.35 1.10
C LEU A 4 -1.29 15.36 2.23
N ALA A 5 -2.02 15.45 3.34
CA ALA A 5 -1.84 14.55 4.48
C ALA A 5 -2.15 13.10 4.09
N GLN A 6 -3.24 12.88 3.34
CA GLN A 6 -3.60 11.57 2.83
C GLN A 6 -2.55 11.02 1.86
N ALA A 7 -2.01 11.87 0.97
CA ALA A 7 -0.92 11.47 0.07
C ALA A 7 0.36 11.07 0.83
N CYS A 8 0.72 11.79 1.91
CA CYS A 8 1.85 11.45 2.78
C CYS A 8 1.64 10.10 3.48
N VAL A 9 0.43 9.85 4.01
CA VAL A 9 0.10 8.57 4.67
C VAL A 9 0.21 7.41 3.68
N ILE A 10 -0.39 7.53 2.49
CA ILE A 10 -0.30 6.50 1.44
C ILE A 10 1.16 6.27 1.05
N TYR A 11 1.96 7.33 0.92
CA TYR A 11 3.39 7.22 0.62
C TYR A 11 4.12 6.39 1.69
N CYS A 12 3.88 6.67 2.97
CA CYS A 12 4.49 5.93 4.07
C CYS A 12 4.04 4.47 4.13
N LEU A 13 2.75 4.19 3.98
CA LEU A 13 2.22 2.83 3.91
C LEU A 13 2.87 2.05 2.76
N CYS A 14 2.95 2.67 1.57
CA CYS A 14 3.58 2.05 0.42
C CYS A 14 5.08 1.79 0.67
N GLY A 15 5.80 2.74 1.25
CA GLY A 15 7.22 2.58 1.55
C GLY A 15 7.51 1.51 2.61
N TYR A 16 6.63 1.40 3.62
CA TYR A 16 6.69 0.35 4.63
C TYR A 16 6.42 -1.02 4.02
N LEU A 17 5.43 -1.12 3.13
CA LEU A 17 5.14 -2.34 2.39
C LEU A 17 6.35 -2.78 1.57
N VAL A 18 6.98 -1.88 0.81
CA VAL A 18 8.19 -2.22 0.02
C VAL A 18 9.31 -2.73 0.92
N CYS A 19 9.53 -2.10 2.08
CA CYS A 19 10.51 -2.58 3.07
C CYS A 19 10.16 -3.99 3.58
N SER A 20 8.89 -4.20 3.95
CA SER A 20 8.39 -5.45 4.53
C SER A 20 8.41 -6.61 3.55
N VAL A 21 7.94 -6.40 2.31
CA VAL A 21 7.98 -7.45 1.28
C VAL A 21 9.40 -7.71 0.81
N GLY A 22 10.26 -6.70 0.74
CA GLY A 22 11.66 -6.84 0.37
C GLY A 22 12.46 -7.75 1.31
N LYS A 23 12.06 -7.86 2.58
CA LYS A 23 12.64 -8.82 3.54
C LYS A 23 12.18 -10.27 3.32
N ARG A 24 11.07 -10.48 2.60
CA ARG A 24 10.37 -11.78 2.50
C ARG A 24 10.38 -12.37 1.09
N THR A 25 10.54 -11.55 0.06
CA THR A 25 10.55 -11.98 -1.34
C THR A 25 11.96 -12.05 -1.91
N LYS A 26 12.22 -13.06 -2.75
CA LYS A 26 13.44 -13.19 -3.57
C LYS A 26 13.16 -12.87 -5.05
N CYS A 27 12.04 -12.23 -5.36
CA CYS A 27 11.68 -11.87 -6.73
C CYS A 27 12.18 -10.45 -7.05
N GLU A 28 13.40 -10.32 -7.59
CA GLU A 28 13.97 -9.03 -8.00
C GLU A 28 13.08 -8.29 -9.03
N PRO A 29 12.49 -8.94 -10.04
CA PRO A 29 11.55 -8.27 -10.94
C PRO A 29 10.35 -7.67 -10.20
N CYS A 30 9.79 -8.39 -9.23
CA CYS A 30 8.67 -7.93 -8.42
C CYS A 30 9.08 -6.71 -7.56
N MET A 31 10.28 -6.74 -6.98
CA MET A 31 10.80 -5.62 -6.21
C MET A 31 11.05 -4.38 -7.07
N ARG A 32 11.53 -4.55 -8.31
CA ARG A 32 11.69 -3.42 -9.26
C ARG A 32 10.37 -2.76 -9.64
N ASP A 33 9.29 -3.52 -9.69
CA ASP A 33 7.96 -2.99 -10.02
C ASP A 33 7.39 -2.09 -8.92
N VAL A 34 7.72 -2.36 -7.66
CA VAL A 34 7.16 -1.66 -6.49
C VAL A 34 8.13 -0.67 -5.84
N HIS A 35 9.41 -0.74 -6.15
CA HIS A 35 10.43 0.18 -5.64
C HIS A 35 10.79 1.25 -6.68
N ALA A 36 10.84 2.52 -6.28
CA ALA A 36 11.28 3.60 -7.15
C ALA A 36 12.79 3.85 -7.04
N VAL A 37 13.39 4.26 -8.16
CA VAL A 37 14.74 4.82 -8.19
C VAL A 37 14.73 6.29 -7.71
N TRP A 38 13.63 7.01 -7.93
CA TRP A 38 13.53 8.46 -7.67
C TRP A 38 12.25 8.85 -6.94
N ASN A 39 12.30 9.95 -6.18
CA ASN A 39 11.21 10.37 -5.32
C ASN A 39 10.31 11.41 -5.97
N ARG A 40 9.06 11.05 -6.25
CA ARG A 40 8.05 11.96 -6.79
C ARG A 40 7.38 12.82 -5.71
N TYR A 41 7.41 12.37 -4.45
CA TYR A 41 6.81 13.05 -3.30
C TYR A 41 7.91 13.46 -2.32
N LEU A 42 8.64 14.50 -2.70
CA LEU A 42 9.85 14.91 -1.97
C LEU A 42 9.52 15.45 -0.58
N GLU A 43 8.41 16.19 -0.39
CA GLU A 43 8.02 16.66 0.94
C GLU A 43 7.69 15.51 1.90
N ALA A 44 6.94 14.52 1.41
CA ALA A 44 6.61 13.29 2.14
C ALA A 44 7.82 12.37 2.37
N TYR A 45 8.95 12.61 1.71
CA TYR A 45 10.19 11.89 1.99
C TYR A 45 11.07 12.65 2.99
N LEU A 46 11.17 13.97 2.82
CA LEU A 46 11.99 14.84 3.65
C LEU A 46 11.45 14.97 5.08
N LEU A 47 10.12 15.00 5.25
CA LEU A 47 9.49 15.00 6.58
C LEU A 47 9.91 13.76 7.37
N PHE A 48 10.01 12.60 6.70
CA PHE A 48 10.20 11.31 7.35
C PHE A 48 11.66 10.84 7.45
N GLU A 49 12.55 11.26 6.54
CA GLU A 49 14.00 11.08 6.72
C GLU A 49 14.53 11.79 7.99
N ARG A 50 13.81 12.81 8.47
CA ARG A 50 14.14 13.50 9.72
C ARG A 50 13.62 12.80 10.97
N GLU A 51 12.49 12.09 10.88
CA GLU A 51 11.78 11.56 12.05
C GLU A 51 11.89 10.04 12.23
N LEU A 52 12.27 9.29 11.18
CA LEU A 52 12.29 7.83 11.20
C LEU A 52 13.71 7.26 11.08
N GLU A 53 13.93 6.11 11.71
CA GLU A 53 15.21 5.40 11.63
C GLU A 53 15.56 5.08 10.17
N LYS A 54 16.80 5.37 9.79
CA LYS A 54 17.30 5.20 8.42
C LYS A 54 17.06 3.76 7.93
N GLY A 55 16.37 3.63 6.80
CA GLY A 55 16.06 2.34 6.19
C GLY A 55 14.73 1.71 6.64
N SER A 56 14.00 2.34 7.55
CA SER A 56 12.65 1.91 7.95
C SER A 56 11.61 2.03 6.85
N LEU A 57 11.83 2.96 5.91
CA LEU A 57 11.03 3.16 4.71
C LEU A 57 11.86 2.95 3.45
N LYS A 58 11.24 2.34 2.45
CA LYS A 58 11.76 2.29 1.08
C LYS A 58 10.94 3.19 0.18
N ARG A 59 11.48 3.57 -0.98
CA ARG A 59 10.79 4.46 -1.92
C ARG A 59 9.79 3.65 -2.75
N PRO A 60 8.47 3.91 -2.65
CA PRO A 60 7.49 3.20 -3.45
C PRO A 60 7.47 3.69 -4.90
N SER A 61 7.16 2.81 -5.84
CA SER A 61 6.99 3.16 -7.25
C SER A 61 5.74 4.01 -7.47
N CYS A 62 5.76 4.85 -8.50
CA CYS A 62 4.58 5.65 -8.87
C CYS A 62 3.37 4.75 -9.16
N ARG A 63 3.60 3.58 -9.75
CA ARG A 63 2.57 2.57 -10.04
C ARG A 63 1.95 2.04 -8.75
N MET A 64 2.77 1.77 -7.73
CA MET A 64 2.30 1.35 -6.41
C MET A 64 1.46 2.44 -5.73
N LEU A 65 1.95 3.68 -5.71
CA LEU A 65 1.24 4.82 -5.11
C LEU A 65 -0.13 5.05 -5.74
N LEU A 66 -0.23 5.04 -7.08
CA LEU A 66 -1.50 5.21 -7.77
C LEU A 66 -2.47 4.06 -7.50
N THR A 67 -1.96 2.82 -7.50
CA THR A 67 -2.81 1.63 -7.27
C THR A 67 -3.33 1.60 -5.84
N LEU A 68 -2.44 1.78 -4.85
CA LEU A 68 -2.85 1.76 -3.44
C LEU A 68 -3.63 3.01 -3.05
N GLY A 69 -3.42 4.16 -3.67
CA GLY A 69 -4.28 5.33 -3.49
C GLY A 69 -5.72 5.09 -3.97
N ASN A 70 -5.90 4.39 -5.09
CA ASN A 70 -7.24 4.00 -5.55
C ASN A 70 -7.91 3.00 -4.59
N VAL A 71 -7.12 2.05 -4.09
CA VAL A 71 -7.60 1.03 -3.14
C VAL A 71 -7.92 1.65 -1.78
N GLU A 72 -7.15 2.64 -1.34
CA GLU A 72 -7.38 3.36 -0.08
C GLU A 72 -8.78 3.95 0.01
N GLY A 73 -9.22 4.64 -1.05
CA GLY A 73 -10.56 5.24 -1.07
C GLY A 73 -11.66 4.18 -0.96
N LYS A 74 -11.45 3.01 -1.56
CA LYS A 74 -12.40 1.89 -1.55
C LYS A 74 -12.42 1.16 -0.20
N ILE A 75 -11.25 0.87 0.37
CA ILE A 75 -11.12 0.29 1.71
C ILE A 75 -11.71 1.22 2.76
N ALA A 76 -11.35 2.51 2.76
CA ALA A 76 -11.87 3.47 3.72
C ALA A 76 -13.40 3.64 3.62
N SER A 77 -13.99 3.45 2.44
CA SER A 77 -15.44 3.44 2.27
C SER A 77 -16.07 2.15 2.83
N ALA A 78 -15.48 0.99 2.54
CA ALA A 78 -15.95 -0.29 3.05
C ALA A 78 -15.87 -0.38 4.58
N LEU A 79 -14.85 0.24 5.17
CA LEU A 79 -14.63 0.30 6.62
C LEU A 79 -15.50 1.32 7.37
N LYS A 80 -16.29 2.14 6.66
CA LYS A 80 -17.23 3.10 7.27
C LYS A 80 -18.67 2.58 7.33
N ALA A 81 -18.95 1.42 6.75
CA ALA A 81 -20.27 0.81 6.81
C ALA A 81 -20.62 0.46 8.27
N GLU A 82 -21.86 0.67 8.69
CA GLU A 82 -22.30 0.53 10.09
C GLU A 82 -22.20 -0.93 10.62
N ASP A 83 -22.11 -1.93 9.73
CA ASP A 83 -22.07 -3.36 10.04
C ASP A 83 -20.67 -4.00 9.89
N LEU A 84 -19.67 -3.51 10.63
CA LEU A 84 -18.30 -4.06 10.57
C LEU A 84 -18.14 -5.42 11.27
N CYS A 85 -19.08 -5.82 12.13
CA CYS A 85 -18.94 -7.00 12.98
C CYS A 85 -19.56 -8.24 12.32
N GLY A 86 -18.98 -8.70 11.21
CA GLY A 86 -19.36 -9.94 10.53
C GLY A 86 -18.91 -9.96 9.08
N ASP A 87 -19.21 -8.89 8.34
CA ASP A 87 -19.03 -8.82 6.88
C ASP A 87 -17.88 -7.93 6.43
N MET A 88 -17.11 -7.36 7.36
CA MET A 88 -15.99 -6.45 7.04
C MET A 88 -14.99 -7.07 6.06
N MET A 89 -14.62 -8.34 6.23
CA MET A 89 -13.72 -9.02 5.29
C MET A 89 -14.34 -9.15 3.89
N TRP A 90 -15.64 -9.47 3.82
CA TRP A 90 -16.35 -9.60 2.54
C TRP A 90 -16.50 -8.25 1.85
N ASN A 91 -16.91 -7.22 2.58
CA ASN A 91 -16.99 -5.84 2.08
C ASN A 91 -15.64 -5.33 1.55
N LEU A 92 -14.53 -5.70 2.22
CA LEU A 92 -13.18 -5.39 1.75
C LEU A 92 -12.82 -6.15 0.46
N LEU A 93 -13.17 -7.43 0.36
CA LEU A 93 -12.93 -8.22 -0.85
C LEU A 93 -13.74 -7.69 -2.03
N ASP A 94 -15.01 -7.36 -1.84
CA ASP A 94 -15.88 -6.77 -2.87
C ASP A 94 -15.33 -5.42 -3.33
N ALA A 95 -14.93 -4.56 -2.39
CA ALA A 95 -14.31 -3.27 -2.69
C ALA A 95 -12.99 -3.41 -3.47
N LEU A 96 -12.20 -4.46 -3.19
CA LEU A 96 -10.98 -4.80 -3.92
C LEU A 96 -11.26 -5.38 -5.31
N GLU A 97 -12.33 -6.15 -5.48
CA GLU A 97 -12.75 -6.67 -6.79
C GLU A 97 -13.17 -5.54 -7.74
N GLU A 98 -13.80 -4.49 -7.21
CA GLU A 98 -14.12 -3.27 -7.97
C GLU A 98 -12.90 -2.44 -8.34
N CYS A 99 -11.73 -2.70 -7.74
CA CYS A 99 -10.51 -1.98 -8.07
C CYS A 99 -9.88 -2.54 -9.35
N ALA A 100 -9.46 -1.65 -10.25
CA ALA A 100 -8.57 -2.00 -11.34
C ALA A 100 -7.17 -2.35 -10.79
N ILE A 101 -7.03 -3.55 -10.22
CA ILE A 101 -5.80 -3.98 -9.57
C ILE A 101 -4.73 -4.27 -10.62
N VAL A 102 -3.68 -3.48 -10.53
CA VAL A 102 -2.50 -3.60 -11.35
C VAL A 102 -1.65 -4.77 -10.86
N ARG A 103 -1.37 -5.75 -11.74
CA ARG A 103 -0.51 -6.89 -11.38
C ARG A 103 0.97 -6.49 -11.38
N TRP A 104 1.66 -6.75 -10.28
CA TRP A 104 3.10 -6.57 -10.12
C TRP A 104 3.84 -7.90 -10.21
N GLY A 105 4.96 -7.94 -10.92
CA GLY A 105 5.73 -9.16 -11.21
C GLY A 105 5.42 -9.76 -12.59
N VAL A 106 6.29 -10.69 -13.05
CA VAL A 106 6.17 -11.32 -14.38
C VAL A 106 5.57 -12.73 -14.25
N THR A 107 6.30 -13.68 -13.66
CA THR A 107 5.87 -15.09 -13.54
C THR A 107 5.07 -15.37 -12.27
N THR A 108 5.35 -14.67 -11.16
CA THR A 108 4.67 -14.83 -9.86
C THR A 108 3.71 -13.67 -9.56
N ALA A 109 3.25 -12.98 -10.61
CA ALA A 109 2.64 -11.67 -10.48
C ALA A 109 1.39 -11.66 -9.57
N ARG A 110 0.54 -12.68 -9.72
CA ARG A 110 -0.69 -12.81 -8.92
C ARG A 110 -0.40 -13.03 -7.44
N VAL A 111 0.55 -13.91 -7.13
CA VAL A 111 0.91 -14.25 -5.74
C VAL A 111 1.54 -13.04 -5.05
N PHE A 112 2.47 -12.36 -5.72
CA PHE A 112 3.12 -11.17 -5.19
C PHE A 112 2.13 -10.00 -4.99
N THR A 113 1.23 -9.80 -5.96
CA THR A 113 0.18 -8.78 -5.86
C THR A 113 -0.78 -9.09 -4.71
N ALA A 114 -1.28 -10.32 -4.60
CA ALA A 114 -2.14 -10.73 -3.50
C ALA A 114 -1.47 -10.55 -2.13
N TYR A 115 -0.17 -10.86 -2.03
CA TYR A 115 0.60 -10.65 -0.81
C TYR A 115 0.68 -9.18 -0.42
N LEU A 116 0.93 -8.27 -1.38
CA LEU A 116 0.94 -6.84 -1.12
C LEU A 116 -0.40 -6.33 -0.59
N PHE A 117 -1.51 -6.74 -1.22
CA PHE A 117 -2.85 -6.36 -0.77
C PHE A 117 -3.19 -6.94 0.60
N LEU A 118 -2.82 -8.18 0.87
CA LEU A 118 -3.01 -8.79 2.18
C LEU A 118 -2.33 -7.97 3.28
N TYR A 119 -1.06 -7.57 3.07
CA TYR A 119 -0.36 -6.73 4.05
C TYR A 119 -0.99 -5.36 4.19
N TYR A 120 -1.42 -4.76 3.08
CA TYR A 120 -2.07 -3.46 3.09
C TYR A 120 -3.37 -3.50 3.90
N VAL A 121 -4.22 -4.49 3.67
CA VAL A 121 -5.48 -4.69 4.39
C VAL A 121 -5.21 -4.96 5.87
N ILE A 122 -4.27 -5.84 6.20
CA ILE A 122 -3.90 -6.13 7.60
C ILE A 122 -3.43 -4.85 8.32
N LEU A 123 -2.59 -4.02 7.67
CA LEU A 123 -2.17 -2.74 8.23
C LEU A 123 -3.36 -1.83 8.50
N HIS A 124 -4.30 -1.74 7.56
CA HIS A 124 -5.52 -0.95 7.71
C HIS A 124 -6.40 -1.41 8.85
N LEU A 125 -6.62 -2.72 8.98
CA LEU A 125 -7.39 -3.30 10.08
C LEU A 125 -6.72 -3.05 11.44
N HIS A 126 -5.38 -3.05 11.51
CA HIS A 126 -4.68 -2.79 12.76
C HIS A 126 -4.67 -1.32 13.17
N PHE A 127 -4.66 -0.38 12.22
CA PHE A 127 -4.56 1.05 12.51
C PHE A 127 -5.92 1.78 12.49
N SER A 128 -6.96 1.17 11.92
CA SER A 128 -8.32 1.75 11.84
C SER A 128 -9.30 1.13 12.84
N ALA A 129 -8.87 0.14 13.63
CA ALA A 129 -9.60 -0.40 14.77
C ALA A 129 -9.45 0.50 16.01
#